data_AF-A0A645H197-F1
#
_entry.id   AF-A0A645H197-F1
#
_cell.length_a   1.000
_cell.length_b   1.000
_cell.length_c   1.000
_cell.angle_alpha   90.00
_cell.angle_beta   90.00
_cell.angle_gamma   90.00
#
_symmetry.space_group_name_H-M   'P 1'
#
loop_
_entity.id
_entity.type
_entity.pdbx_description
1 polymer ?
#
loop_
_entity_poly.entity_id
_entity_poly.type
_entity_poly.pdbx_seq_one_letter_code
_entity_poly.pdbx_strand_id
1 'polypeptide(L)'
;MFRIVIPQAFRNSVPVFGNYLVMMVKDTSLMAYITAQEFLMTTKAYTAQTFLTIESYTILAGVYLVICIPLSFAIRILERRLNRGRR
;
A
#
# COMPACT_ATOMS: atom_id res chain seq x y z
N MET A 1 10.46 30.14 24.89
CA MET A 1 10.64 28.76 24.43
C MET A 1 9.77 28.39 23.22
N PHE A 2 8.47 28.73 23.21
CA PHE A 2 7.54 28.42 22.09
C PHE A 2 7.90 29.04 20.72
N ARG A 3 8.69 30.12 20.66
CA ARG A 3 8.97 30.83 19.39
C ARG A 3 10.26 30.42 18.68
N ILE A 4 11.08 29.54 19.29
CA ILE A 4 12.41 29.16 18.80
C ILE A 4 12.47 27.66 18.46
N VAL A 5 11.91 26.81 19.33
CA VAL A 5 11.99 25.35 19.18
C VAL A 5 11.03 24.83 18.11
N ILE A 6 9.83 25.42 17.98
CA ILE A 6 8.82 25.01 16.99
C ILE A 6 9.34 25.14 15.54
N PRO A 7 9.88 26.29 15.09
CA PRO A 7 10.37 26.40 13.72
C PRO A 7 11.60 25.52 13.44
N GLN A 8 12.46 25.28 14.44
CA GLN A 8 13.61 24.37 14.28
C GLN A 8 13.19 22.90 14.22
N ALA A 9 12.24 22.48 15.06
CA ALA A 9 11.70 21.13 15.04
C ALA A 9 11.00 20.84 13.70
N PHE A 10 10.21 21.79 13.19
CA PHE A 10 9.55 21.66 11.88
C PHE A 10 10.58 21.53 10.74
N ARG A 11 11.64 22.34 10.76
CA ARG A 11 12.71 22.31 9.74
C ARG A 11 13.50 21.00 9.72
N ASN A 12 13.67 20.35 10.88
CA ASN A 12 14.33 19.03 11.00
C ASN A 12 13.38 17.85 10.75
N SER A 13 12.11 17.94 11.14
CA SER A 13 11.15 16.84 10.96
C SER A 13 10.69 16.68 9.52
N VAL A 14 10.50 17.77 8.77
CA VAL A 14 10.06 17.73 7.35
C VAL A 14 10.94 16.84 6.46
N PRO A 15 12.29 16.96 6.45
CA PRO A 15 13.14 16.08 5.64
C PRO A 15 13.12 14.63 6.11
N VAL A 16 12.99 14.38 7.41
CA VAL A 16 12.90 13.02 7.98
C VAL A 16 11.60 12.34 7.56
N PHE A 17 10.47 13.04 7.66
CA PHE A 17 9.18 12.53 7.19
C PHE A 17 9.22 12.22 5.69
N GLY A 18 9.80 13.10 4.87
CA GLY A 18 9.94 12.87 3.42
C GLY A 18 10.66 11.56 3.09
N ASN A 19 11.75 11.25 3.81
CA ASN A 19 12.50 10.01 3.62
C ASN A 19 11.68 8.77 4.03
N TYR A 20 11.03 8.81 5.19
CA TYR A 20 10.14 7.72 5.65
C TYR A 20 9.00 7.43 4.68
N LEU A 21 8.49 8.46 4.00
CA LEU A 21 7.37 8.30 3.08
C LEU A 21 7.79 7.67 1.75
N VAL A 22 8.99 7.98 1.26
CA VAL A 22 9.59 7.28 0.10
C VAL A 22 9.83 5.80 0.43
N MET A 23 10.27 5.50 1.66
CA MET A 23 10.47 4.13 2.12
C MET A 23 9.13 3.38 2.21
N MET A 24 8.10 3.97 2.81
CA MET A 24 6.77 3.35 2.88
C MET A 24 6.15 3.08 1.50
N VAL A 25 6.32 3.98 0.53
CA VAL A 25 5.82 3.76 -0.84
C VAL A 25 6.52 2.57 -1.50
N LYS A 26 7.84 2.44 -1.31
CA LYS A 26 8.61 1.29 -1.82
C LYS A 26 8.16 -0.02 -1.16
N ASP A 27 8.04 -0.05 0.16
CA ASP A 27 7.65 -1.26 0.89
C ASP A 27 6.22 -1.68 0.53
N THR A 28 5.30 -0.71 0.38
CA THR A 28 3.91 -0.98 0.00
C THR A 28 3.78 -1.50 -1.44
N SER A 29 4.52 -0.92 -2.38
CA SER A 29 4.48 -1.37 -3.80
C SER A 29 5.14 -2.74 -3.99
N LEU A 30 6.24 -3.02 -3.30
CA LEU A 30 6.88 -4.34 -3.29
C LEU A 30 5.94 -5.41 -2.72
N MET A 31 5.34 -5.14 -1.56
CA MET A 31 4.43 -6.06 -0.89
C MET A 31 3.17 -6.33 -1.73
N ALA A 32 2.60 -5.30 -2.38
CA ALA A 32 1.46 -5.44 -3.27
C ALA A 32 1.78 -6.33 -4.49
N TYR A 33 2.97 -6.17 -5.08
CA TYR A 33 3.41 -6.98 -6.23
C TYR A 33 3.57 -8.47 -5.85
N ILE A 34 4.26 -8.76 -4.74
CA ILE A 34 4.46 -10.13 -4.24
C ILE A 34 3.12 -10.81 -3.97
N THR A 35 2.22 -10.10 -3.28
CA THR A 35 0.91 -10.63 -2.90
C THR A 35 0.07 -10.97 -4.15
N ALA A 36 0.10 -10.12 -5.19
CA ALA A 36 -0.61 -10.40 -6.44
C ALA A 36 -0.09 -11.65 -7.15
N GLN A 37 1.24 -11.84 -7.16
CA GLN A 37 1.87 -13.01 -7.77
C GLN A 37 1.52 -14.32 -7.03
N GLU A 38 1.58 -14.31 -5.70
CA GLU A 38 1.21 -15.44 -4.83
C GLU A 38 -0.24 -15.88 -5.05
N PHE A 39 -1.15 -14.91 -5.12
CA PHE A 39 -2.58 -15.16 -5.35
C PHE A 39 -2.86 -15.77 -6.73
N LEU A 40 -2.19 -15.28 -7.77
CA LEU A 40 -2.29 -15.83 -9.13
C LEU A 40 -1.76 -17.25 -9.22
N MET A 41 -0.60 -17.52 -8.61
CA MET A 41 -0.01 -18.87 -8.58
C MET A 41 -0.92 -19.87 -7.86
N THR A 42 -1.42 -19.47 -6.69
CA THR A 42 -2.35 -20.29 -5.89
C THR A 42 -3.62 -20.60 -6.70
N THR A 43 -4.22 -19.59 -7.34
CA THR A 43 -5.44 -19.79 -8.15
C THR A 43 -5.21 -20.68 -9.36
N LYS A 44 -4.04 -20.57 -10.02
CA LYS A 44 -3.67 -21.48 -11.11
C LYS A 44 -3.51 -22.91 -10.62
N ALA A 45 -2.91 -23.13 -9.44
CA ALA A 45 -2.77 -24.46 -8.85
C ALA A 45 -4.13 -25.09 -8.49
N TYR A 46 -5.08 -24.30 -7.98
CA TYR A 46 -6.45 -24.76 -7.73
C TYR A 46 -7.21 -25.05 -9.04
N THR A 47 -7.11 -24.16 -10.02
CA THR A 47 -7.75 -24.34 -11.33
C THR A 47 -7.24 -25.58 -12.05
N ALA A 48 -5.94 -25.89 -11.94
CA ALA A 48 -5.34 -27.08 -12.53
C ALA A 48 -5.84 -28.39 -11.90
N GLN A 49 -6.32 -28.37 -10.65
CA GLN A 49 -6.86 -29.55 -9.96
C GLN A 49 -8.35 -29.74 -10.20
N THR A 50 -9.12 -28.65 -10.21
CA THR A 50 -10.59 -28.73 -10.27
C THR A 50 -11.14 -28.52 -11.69
N PHE A 51 -10.33 -28.03 -12.64
CA PHE A 51 -10.72 -27.59 -14.00
C PHE A 51 -11.79 -26.48 -14.04
N LEU A 52 -12.36 -26.08 -12.89
CA LEU A 52 -13.28 -24.97 -12.72
C LEU A 52 -12.54 -23.63 -12.71
N THR A 53 -12.25 -23.16 -13.92
CA THR A 53 -11.51 -21.90 -14.16
C THR A 53 -12.35 -20.69 -13.72
N ILE A 54 -13.60 -20.58 -14.17
CA ILE A 54 -14.40 -19.36 -13.98
C ILE A 54 -14.69 -19.08 -12.49
N GLU A 55 -15.09 -20.10 -11.72
CA GLU A 55 -15.38 -19.94 -10.29
C GLU A 55 -14.13 -19.57 -9.49
N SER A 56 -12.99 -20.21 -9.77
CA SER A 56 -11.71 -19.95 -9.08
C SER A 56 -11.21 -18.52 -9.31
N TYR A 57 -11.27 -18.02 -10.55
CA TYR A 57 -10.89 -16.65 -10.86
C TYR A 57 -11.87 -15.61 -10.29
N THR A 58 -13.15 -15.95 -10.14
CA THR A 58 -14.16 -15.07 -9.54
C THR A 58 -13.92 -14.91 -8.04
N ILE A 59 -13.62 -16.01 -7.33
CA ILE A 59 -13.25 -15.98 -5.91
C ILE A 59 -11.94 -15.22 -5.72
N LEU A 60 -10.93 -15.46 -6.58
CA LEU A 60 -9.68 -14.70 -6.57
C LEU A 60 -9.95 -13.19 -6.70
N ALA A 61 -10.74 -12.78 -7.69
CA ALA A 61 -11.08 -11.39 -7.92
C ALA A 61 -11.81 -10.77 -6.72
N GLY A 62 -12.71 -11.54 -6.08
CA GLY A 62 -13.40 -11.12 -4.86
C GLY A 62 -12.44 -10.89 -3.69
N VAL A 63 -11.56 -11.85 -3.41
CA VAL A 63 -10.54 -11.73 -2.34
C VAL A 63 -9.57 -10.59 -2.63
N TYR A 64 -9.14 -10.45 -3.89
CA TYR A 64 -8.26 -9.38 -4.31
C TYR A 64 -8.92 -8.00 -4.14
N LEU A 65 -10.22 -7.87 -4.44
CA LEU A 65 -10.99 -6.65 -4.17
C LEU A 65 -11.04 -6.32 -2.68
N VAL A 66 -11.31 -7.31 -1.82
CA VAL A 66 -11.38 -7.13 -0.36
C VAL A 66 -10.04 -6.70 0.23
N ILE A 67 -8.92 -7.09 -0.37
CA ILE A 67 -7.58 -6.65 0.06
C ILE A 67 -7.23 -5.29 -0.55
N CYS A 68 -7.53 -5.09 -1.84
CA CYS A 68 -7.10 -3.91 -2.59
C CYS A 68 -7.87 -2.64 -2.19
N ILE A 69 -9.16 -2.74 -1.84
CA ILE A 69 -9.98 -1.60 -1.37
C ILE A 69 -9.41 -0.97 -0.08
N PRO A 70 -9.22 -1.71 1.03
CA PRO A 70 -8.69 -1.12 2.26
C PRO A 70 -7.25 -0.67 2.08
N LEU A 71 -6.44 -1.37 1.29
CA LEU A 71 -5.06 -0.96 1.01
C LEU A 71 -5.01 0.35 0.22
N SER A 72 -5.83 0.48 -0.82
CA SER A 72 -5.97 1.74 -1.59
C SER A 72 -6.47 2.88 -0.70
N PHE A 73 -7.37 2.60 0.26
CA PHE A 73 -7.84 3.59 1.22
C PHE A 73 -6.73 4.02 2.20
N ALA A 74 -5.93 3.07 2.68
CA ALA A 74 -4.78 3.34 3.55
C ALA A 74 -3.71 4.18 2.83
N ILE A 75 -3.39 3.84 1.59
CA ILE A 75 -2.48 4.64 0.74
C ILE A 75 -3.03 6.04 0.51
N ARG A 76 -4.33 6.19 0.25
CA ARG A 76 -4.97 7.50 0.07
C ARG A 76 -4.98 8.34 1.34
N ILE A 77 -5.09 7.73 2.52
CA ILE A 77 -4.91 8.39 3.82
C ILE A 77 -3.46 8.86 3.97
N LEU A 78 -2.51 8.01 3.59
CA LEU A 78 -1.09 8.33 3.65
C LEU A 78 -0.73 9.48 2.70
N GLU A 79 -1.24 9.46 1.46
CA GLU A 79 -1.12 10.56 0.50
C GLU A 79 -1.75 11.86 1.02
N ARG A 80 -2.93 11.80 1.66
CA ARG A 80 -3.56 12.99 2.24
C ARG A 80 -2.74 13.59 3.39
N ARG A 81 -2.05 12.75 4.18
CA ARG A 81 -1.09 13.22 5.18
C ARG A 81 0.19 13.78 4.54
N LEU A 82 0.61 13.21 3.42
CA LEU A 82 1.76 13.65 2.62
C LEU A 82 1.54 15.02 1.97
N ASN A 83 0.37 15.23 1.35
CA ASN A 83 0.07 16.42 0.54
C ASN A 83 -0.09 17.71 1.38
N ARG A 84 -0.11 17.61 2.71
CA ARG A 84 -0.02 18.76 3.62
C ARG A 84 1.40 19.32 3.76
N GLY A 85 2.43 18.60 3.30
CA GLY A 85 3.83 19.04 3.33
C GLY A 85 4.35 19.68 2.04
N ARG A 86 3.46 19.95 1.06
CA ARG A 86 3.83 20.44 -0.28
C ARG A 86 3.23 21.82 -0.59
N ARG A 87 3.22 22.71 0.41
CA ARG A 87 3.14 24.17 0.25
C ARG A 87 4.12 24.83 1.21
#